data_AF-B0MVU9-F1
#
_entry.id   AF-B0MVU9-F1
#
_cell.length_a   1.000
_cell.length_b   1.000
_cell.length_c   1.000
_cell.angle_alpha   90.00
_cell.angle_beta   90.00
_cell.angle_gamma   90.00
#
_symmetry.space_group_name_H-M   'P 1'
#
loop_
_entity.id
_entity.type
_entity.pdbx_description
1 polymer ?
#
loop_
_entity_poly.entity_id
_entity_poly.type
_entity_poly.pdbx_seq_one_letter_code
_entity_poly.pdbx_strand_id
1 'polypeptide(L)'
;MEFSDGIGMRGISRVQGRKYVCCMEYGRRFGHSFRTSSTNVARLFVYLSLKSEKNMMKEKLVFVTNDDGYNSRGIQALLEVARKFGRVVAIAPETPQSGMSQAITINNPLFLREVSKGDGVEVYAFSGTPVDCVKIAFDYFLKGRKVDLALSGINHGSNSAANILYSGTMGGAIESSFYGCPAIGLSLDDHSLEADFEAAKIYSERIVRAVVEANPPTPFCLNVNIPKGRPEAVKGIRVCRQNKGYWREEFFRRHDPRGREYFWLTGAFVNSEPESTDTDEWALANGYVSVVPVQTDMTDYAQMAPLERILG
;
A
#
# COMPACT_ATOMS: atom_id res chain seq x y z
N MET A 1 37.21 -38.93 39.28
CA MET A 1 37.97 -37.73 38.90
C MET A 1 38.59 -38.01 37.55
N GLU A 2 38.31 -37.32 36.46
CA GLU A 2 37.24 -36.43 36.03
C GLU A 2 37.42 -36.36 34.50
N PHE A 3 36.31 -36.49 33.78
CA PHE A 3 36.03 -36.23 32.36
C PHE A 3 37.18 -36.24 31.34
N SER A 4 37.22 -37.33 30.57
CA SER A 4 37.61 -37.31 29.15
C SER A 4 36.39 -36.98 28.28
N ASP A 5 36.70 -36.57 27.04
CA ASP A 5 35.87 -36.68 25.84
C ASP A 5 35.17 -35.41 25.33
N GLY A 6 35.96 -34.74 24.48
CA GLY A 6 35.58 -34.19 23.19
C GLY A 6 34.16 -34.51 22.71
N ILE A 7 33.39 -33.45 22.51
CA ILE A 7 32.14 -33.51 21.75
C ILE A 7 32.45 -33.05 20.34
N GLY A 8 32.63 -34.03 19.46
CA GLY A 8 32.62 -33.85 18.02
C GLY A 8 31.25 -33.40 17.54
N MET A 9 31.24 -32.42 16.63
CA MET A 9 30.10 -32.12 15.78
C MET A 9 29.74 -33.35 14.95
N ARG A 10 28.61 -34.01 15.25
CA ARG A 10 27.93 -34.91 14.31
C ARG A 10 26.43 -34.76 14.47
N GLY A 11 25.76 -34.33 13.40
CA GLY A 11 24.30 -34.29 13.34
C GLY A 11 23.68 -33.22 12.44
N ILE A 12 24.28 -32.91 11.29
CA ILE A 12 23.56 -32.21 10.20
C ILE A 12 23.02 -33.28 9.26
N SER A 13 21.75 -33.64 9.39
CA SER A 13 21.04 -34.38 8.33
C SER A 13 20.33 -33.37 7.43
N ARG A 14 20.87 -33.19 6.22
CA ARG A 14 20.26 -32.45 5.11
C ARG A 14 19.05 -33.21 4.59
N VAL A 15 17.87 -32.57 4.58
CA VAL A 15 16.80 -32.84 3.61
C VAL A 15 16.25 -31.49 3.15
N GLN A 16 16.41 -31.22 1.85
CA GLN A 16 15.82 -30.12 1.05
C GLN A 16 15.53 -28.76 1.74
N GLY A 17 16.55 -27.88 1.74
CA GLY A 17 16.35 -26.51 1.21
C GLY A 17 15.86 -25.38 2.12
N ARG A 18 15.58 -25.54 3.42
CA ARG A 18 15.27 -24.40 4.30
C ARG A 18 16.00 -24.48 5.65
N LYS A 19 16.78 -23.45 5.98
CA LYS A 19 17.35 -23.25 7.32
C LYS A 19 16.23 -22.77 8.25
N TYR A 20 15.79 -23.61 9.18
CA TYR A 20 15.02 -23.16 10.34
C TYR A 20 15.95 -23.20 11.56
N VAL A 21 16.24 -22.02 12.12
CA VAL A 21 16.98 -21.88 13.37
C VAL A 21 16.08 -22.42 14.49
N CYS A 22 16.44 -23.54 15.09
CA CYS A 22 15.74 -24.08 16.25
C CYS A 22 16.10 -23.23 17.48
N CYS A 23 15.19 -22.37 17.90
CA CYS A 23 15.29 -21.63 19.15
C CYS A 23 14.93 -22.58 20.32
N MET A 24 15.93 -23.26 20.89
CA MET A 24 15.80 -24.01 22.15
C MET A 24 16.14 -23.12 23.36
N GLU A 25 15.52 -21.95 23.47
CA GLU A 25 15.70 -21.04 24.63
C GLU A 25 14.38 -20.46 25.15
N TYR A 26 13.34 -21.28 25.30
CA TYR A 26 12.11 -20.88 26.01
C TYR A 26 11.70 -21.79 27.18
N GLY A 27 12.52 -22.80 27.51
CA GLY A 27 12.18 -23.85 28.48
C GLY A 27 12.92 -23.81 29.83
N ARG A 28 13.40 -22.65 30.31
CA ARG A 28 14.16 -22.55 31.58
C ARG A 28 13.53 -21.68 32.67
N ARG A 29 12.22 -21.41 32.64
CA ARG A 29 11.55 -20.59 33.69
C ARG A 29 10.47 -21.28 34.51
N PHE A 30 10.10 -22.52 34.20
CA PHE A 30 9.13 -23.28 35.00
C PHE A 30 9.63 -24.73 35.09
N GLY A 31 10.08 -25.15 36.26
CA GLY A 31 10.80 -26.41 36.53
C GLY A 31 9.99 -27.69 36.33
N HIS A 32 9.48 -27.94 35.12
CA HIS A 32 8.84 -29.18 34.73
C HIS A 32 9.67 -29.90 33.65
N SER A 33 10.16 -31.08 34.01
CA SER A 33 10.71 -32.07 33.08
C SER A 33 9.58 -32.62 32.21
N PHE A 34 9.37 -32.06 31.02
CA PHE A 34 8.55 -32.69 30.00
C PHE A 34 9.41 -33.61 29.13
N ARG A 35 9.34 -34.92 29.37
CA ARG A 35 9.73 -35.92 28.36
C ARG A 35 8.63 -35.97 27.32
N THR A 36 8.74 -35.14 26.28
CA THR A 36 7.89 -35.29 25.08
C THR A 36 8.69 -36.03 24.01
N SER A 37 8.10 -37.09 23.45
CA SER A 37 8.69 -37.77 22.29
C SER A 37 8.78 -36.79 21.12
N SER A 38 9.81 -36.92 20.29
CA SER A 38 10.00 -36.11 19.07
C SER A 38 8.75 -36.08 18.17
N THR A 39 7.95 -37.14 18.19
CA THR A 39 6.66 -37.26 17.51
C THR A 39 5.57 -36.33 18.05
N ASN A 40 5.53 -36.02 19.34
CA ASN A 40 4.53 -35.13 19.92
C ASN A 40 4.85 -33.64 19.65
N VAL A 41 6.13 -33.27 19.63
CA VAL A 41 6.56 -31.91 19.25
C VAL A 41 6.31 -31.67 17.76
N ALA A 42 6.62 -32.65 16.90
CA ALA A 42 6.34 -32.56 15.47
C ALA A 42 4.83 -32.48 15.18
N ARG A 43 4.00 -33.27 15.88
CA ARG A 43 2.54 -33.18 15.76
C ARG A 43 1.98 -31.86 16.25
N LEU A 44 2.52 -31.28 17.32
CA LEU A 44 2.12 -29.97 17.80
C LEU A 44 2.53 -28.87 16.81
N PHE A 45 3.72 -28.96 16.21
CA PHE A 45 4.16 -28.03 15.16
C PHE A 45 3.29 -28.12 13.90
N VAL A 46 3.00 -29.33 13.42
CA VAL A 46 2.09 -29.55 12.29
C VAL A 46 0.69 -29.07 12.64
N TYR A 47 0.19 -29.36 13.83
CA TYR A 47 -1.13 -28.88 14.27
C TYR A 47 -1.19 -27.37 14.39
N LEU A 48 -0.16 -26.70 14.93
CA LEU A 48 -0.09 -25.24 15.01
C LEU A 48 0.10 -24.60 13.64
N SER A 49 0.86 -25.22 12.73
CA SER A 49 1.01 -24.77 11.35
C SER A 49 -0.29 -24.92 10.57
N LEU A 50 -0.97 -26.06 10.70
CA LEU A 50 -2.29 -26.30 10.09
C LEU A 50 -3.38 -25.44 10.71
N LYS A 51 -3.27 -25.09 12.00
CA LYS A 51 -4.20 -24.17 12.69
C LYS A 51 -3.91 -22.71 12.34
N SER A 52 -2.64 -22.34 12.09
CA SER A 52 -2.24 -21.06 11.50
C SER A 52 -2.77 -20.93 10.07
N GLU A 53 -2.61 -21.97 9.24
CA GLU A 53 -3.18 -22.04 7.89
C GLU A 53 -4.72 -22.02 7.92
N LYS A 54 -5.37 -22.76 8.83
CA LYS A 54 -6.84 -22.76 8.97
C LYS A 54 -7.41 -21.48 9.58
N ASN A 55 -6.72 -20.81 10.51
CA ASN A 55 -7.13 -19.46 10.97
C ASN A 55 -6.92 -18.40 9.88
N MET A 56 -6.01 -18.66 8.94
CA MET A 56 -5.80 -17.86 7.74
C MET A 56 -6.84 -18.15 6.62
N MET A 57 -7.71 -19.15 6.83
CA MET A 57 -8.85 -19.50 5.95
C MET A 57 -10.21 -18.97 6.44
N LYS A 58 -10.26 -17.87 7.19
CA LYS A 58 -11.29 -16.89 6.86
C LYS A 58 -10.76 -16.20 5.61
N GLU A 59 -11.40 -16.44 4.47
CA GLU A 59 -11.00 -15.84 3.19
C GLU A 59 -10.80 -14.33 3.38
N LYS A 60 -9.54 -13.88 3.30
CA LYS A 60 -9.19 -12.48 3.52
C LYS A 60 -9.96 -11.61 2.52
N LEU A 61 -10.43 -10.46 2.97
CA LEU A 61 -11.12 -9.51 2.11
C LEU A 61 -10.19 -8.36 1.75
N VAL A 62 -9.96 -8.18 0.45
CA VAL A 62 -9.15 -7.10 -0.11
C VAL A 62 -10.08 -6.08 -0.77
N PHE A 63 -10.01 -4.84 -0.32
CA PHE A 63 -10.68 -3.72 -0.98
C PHE A 63 -9.73 -3.07 -2.01
N VAL A 64 -10.25 -2.72 -3.19
CA VAL A 64 -9.49 -2.06 -4.26
C VAL A 64 -10.24 -0.82 -4.77
N THR A 65 -9.52 0.28 -4.97
CA THR A 65 -10.02 1.49 -5.64
C THR A 65 -8.91 2.15 -6.45
N ASN A 66 -9.20 3.29 -7.11
CA ASN A 66 -8.24 4.16 -7.77
C ASN A 66 -8.87 5.54 -8.06
N ASP A 67 -8.14 6.42 -8.74
CA ASP A 67 -8.64 7.67 -9.31
C ASP A 67 -8.71 7.69 -10.85
N ASP A 68 -8.07 6.76 -11.56
CA ASP A 68 -8.17 6.66 -13.04
C ASP A 68 -9.50 6.03 -13.53
N GLY A 69 -10.29 5.47 -12.61
CA GLY A 69 -11.58 4.82 -12.88
C GLY A 69 -11.51 3.31 -13.11
N TYR A 70 -12.69 2.67 -13.06
CA TYR A 70 -12.84 1.21 -13.01
C TYR A 70 -12.29 0.44 -14.22
N ASN A 71 -12.20 1.09 -15.38
CA ASN A 71 -11.75 0.48 -16.64
C ASN A 71 -10.29 0.83 -16.99
N SER A 72 -9.56 1.47 -16.08
CA SER A 72 -8.15 1.83 -16.31
C SER A 72 -7.24 0.61 -16.35
N ARG A 73 -6.15 0.66 -17.13
CA ARG A 73 -5.14 -0.41 -17.15
C ARG A 73 -4.50 -0.63 -15.77
N GLY A 74 -4.31 0.46 -15.04
CA GLY A 74 -3.76 0.47 -13.69
C GLY A 74 -4.57 -0.33 -12.67
N ILE A 75 -5.89 -0.17 -12.62
CA ILE A 75 -6.72 -0.95 -11.70
C ILE A 75 -6.82 -2.42 -12.14
N GLN A 76 -6.82 -2.71 -13.44
CA GLN A 76 -6.78 -4.10 -13.93
C GLN A 76 -5.49 -4.81 -13.50
N ALA A 77 -4.35 -4.14 -13.61
CA ALA A 77 -3.08 -4.63 -13.10
C ALA A 77 -3.11 -4.81 -11.57
N LEU A 78 -3.74 -3.90 -10.83
CA LEU A 78 -3.89 -4.03 -9.38
C LEU A 78 -4.79 -5.21 -8.99
N LEU A 79 -5.87 -5.47 -9.73
CA LEU A 79 -6.74 -6.63 -9.52
C LEU A 79 -6.02 -7.96 -9.73
N GLU A 80 -5.05 -8.04 -10.65
CA GLU A 80 -4.16 -9.20 -10.80
C GLU A 80 -3.30 -9.47 -9.57
N VAL A 81 -2.84 -8.40 -8.91
CA VAL A 81 -2.07 -8.50 -7.67
C VAL A 81 -2.99 -8.84 -6.50
N ALA A 82 -4.10 -8.10 -6.34
CA ALA A 82 -5.01 -8.19 -5.20
C ALA A 82 -5.61 -9.59 -5.03
N ARG A 83 -6.00 -10.26 -6.13
CA ARG A 83 -6.61 -11.60 -6.10
C ARG A 83 -5.70 -12.68 -5.51
N LYS A 84 -4.38 -12.44 -5.43
CA LYS A 84 -3.41 -13.35 -4.79
C LYS A 84 -3.48 -13.30 -3.26
N PHE A 85 -4.17 -12.32 -2.69
CA PHE A 85 -4.22 -12.05 -1.25
C PHE A 85 -5.59 -12.29 -0.60
N GLY A 86 -6.63 -12.58 -1.38
CA GLY A 86 -7.96 -12.90 -0.88
C GLY A 86 -9.07 -12.60 -1.89
N ARG A 87 -10.31 -12.65 -1.41
CA ARG A 87 -11.48 -12.19 -2.17
C ARG A 87 -11.40 -10.69 -2.36
N VAL A 88 -11.62 -10.23 -3.58
CA VAL A 88 -11.49 -8.82 -3.96
C VAL A 88 -12.86 -8.20 -4.14
N VAL A 89 -13.06 -7.04 -3.53
CA VAL A 89 -14.16 -6.14 -3.86
C VAL A 89 -13.54 -4.81 -4.29
N ALA A 90 -13.72 -4.47 -5.55
CA ALA A 90 -13.25 -3.24 -6.14
C ALA A 90 -14.41 -2.28 -6.36
N ILE A 91 -14.31 -1.07 -5.83
CA ILE A 91 -15.24 0.03 -6.11
C ILE A 91 -14.39 1.20 -6.57
N ALA A 92 -14.59 1.64 -7.80
CA ALA A 92 -13.78 2.67 -8.43
C ALA A 92 -14.66 3.70 -9.15
N PRO A 93 -14.15 4.94 -9.34
CA PRO A 93 -14.87 5.96 -10.07
C PRO A 93 -15.30 5.52 -11.48
N GLU A 94 -16.45 6.02 -11.93
CA GLU A 94 -16.97 5.75 -13.28
C GLU A 94 -16.18 6.49 -14.36
N THR A 95 -15.63 7.65 -14.01
CA THR A 95 -14.74 8.49 -14.85
C THR A 95 -13.45 8.80 -14.09
N PRO A 96 -12.36 9.19 -14.79
CA PRO A 96 -11.16 9.67 -14.13
C PRO A 96 -11.44 10.85 -13.18
N GLN A 97 -10.77 10.85 -12.02
CA GLN A 97 -10.91 11.79 -10.90
C GLN A 97 -9.53 12.29 -10.41
N SER A 98 -8.59 12.51 -11.33
CA SER A 98 -7.25 13.00 -10.99
C SER A 98 -7.31 14.38 -10.33
N GLY A 99 -6.46 14.62 -9.33
CA GLY A 99 -6.39 15.91 -8.63
C GLY A 99 -7.50 16.15 -7.59
N MET A 100 -8.33 15.15 -7.31
CA MET A 100 -9.46 15.28 -6.38
C MET A 100 -9.05 15.18 -4.91
N SER A 101 -7.78 14.89 -4.59
CA SER A 101 -7.31 14.78 -3.20
C SER A 101 -8.23 13.88 -2.37
N GLN A 102 -8.69 14.36 -1.21
CA GLN A 102 -9.67 13.74 -0.33
C GLN A 102 -11.08 14.31 -0.50
N ALA A 103 -11.42 14.82 -1.69
CA ALA A 103 -12.75 15.36 -1.95
C ALA A 103 -13.84 14.32 -1.69
N ILE A 104 -14.98 14.78 -1.18
CA ILE A 104 -16.18 13.98 -0.95
C ILE A 104 -17.39 14.63 -1.61
N THR A 105 -18.34 13.83 -2.06
CA THR A 105 -19.55 14.32 -2.71
C THR A 105 -20.68 14.45 -1.68
N ILE A 106 -21.10 15.68 -1.39
CA ILE A 106 -22.17 15.97 -0.41
C ILE A 106 -23.47 16.40 -1.09
N ASN A 107 -23.39 17.20 -2.15
CA ASN A 107 -24.55 17.92 -2.70
C ASN A 107 -25.30 17.18 -3.80
N ASN A 108 -24.80 16.02 -4.24
CA ASN A 108 -25.38 15.25 -5.34
C ASN A 108 -25.57 13.79 -4.93
N PRO A 109 -26.64 13.11 -5.40
CA PRO A 109 -26.77 11.68 -5.21
C PRO A 109 -25.66 10.92 -5.96
N LEU A 110 -25.26 9.78 -5.39
CA LEU A 110 -24.23 8.90 -5.95
C LEU A 110 -24.85 7.56 -6.39
N PHE A 111 -24.34 7.00 -7.49
CA PHE A 111 -24.86 5.79 -8.13
C PHE A 111 -23.79 4.71 -8.16
N LEU A 112 -24.15 3.51 -7.70
CA LEU A 112 -23.30 2.31 -7.72
C LEU A 112 -23.83 1.33 -8.78
N ARG A 113 -22.93 0.87 -9.65
CA ARG A 113 -23.25 -0.06 -10.73
C ARG A 113 -22.32 -1.25 -10.70
N GLU A 114 -22.88 -2.46 -10.70
CA GLU A 114 -22.10 -3.69 -10.85
C GLU A 114 -21.51 -3.76 -12.28
N VAL A 115 -20.21 -4.00 -12.38
CA VAL A 115 -19.48 -4.15 -13.65
C VAL A 115 -19.24 -5.63 -13.93
N SER A 116 -18.73 -6.36 -12.94
CA SER A 116 -18.47 -7.80 -13.06
C SER A 116 -18.41 -8.46 -11.69
N LYS A 117 -18.72 -9.76 -11.67
CA LYS A 117 -18.73 -10.59 -10.46
C LYS A 117 -18.44 -12.04 -10.82
N GLY A 118 -17.32 -12.57 -10.33
CA GLY A 118 -16.91 -13.95 -10.62
C GLY A 118 -15.52 -14.25 -10.06
N ASP A 119 -15.20 -15.53 -9.89
CA ASP A 119 -13.86 -16.00 -9.52
C ASP A 119 -13.20 -15.29 -8.33
N GLY A 120 -14.01 -14.92 -7.32
CA GLY A 120 -13.54 -14.23 -6.12
C GLY A 120 -13.23 -12.73 -6.30
N VAL A 121 -13.62 -12.12 -7.42
CA VAL A 121 -13.46 -10.69 -7.70
C VAL A 121 -14.82 -10.08 -8.05
N GLU A 122 -15.15 -8.99 -7.38
CA GLU A 122 -16.35 -8.18 -7.65
C GLU A 122 -15.89 -6.75 -8.00
N VAL A 123 -16.36 -6.21 -9.12
CA VAL A 123 -16.00 -4.87 -9.58
C VAL A 123 -17.26 -4.03 -9.72
N TYR A 124 -17.24 -2.85 -9.11
CA TYR A 124 -18.31 -1.86 -9.16
C TYR A 124 -17.76 -0.52 -9.66
N ALA A 125 -18.54 0.15 -10.50
CA ALA A 125 -18.32 1.53 -10.89
C ALA A 125 -19.18 2.44 -10.01
N PHE A 126 -18.63 3.56 -9.56
CA PHE A 126 -19.29 4.50 -8.68
C PHE A 126 -19.19 5.93 -9.22
N SER A 127 -20.27 6.69 -9.17
CA SER A 127 -20.29 8.06 -9.72
C SER A 127 -19.60 9.11 -8.84
N GLY A 128 -18.87 8.70 -7.80
CA GLY A 128 -18.21 9.57 -6.83
C GLY A 128 -16.69 9.64 -7.00
N THR A 129 -16.05 10.26 -6.02
CA THR A 129 -14.59 10.34 -5.89
C THR A 129 -13.99 9.01 -5.36
N PRO A 130 -12.65 8.85 -5.35
CA PRO A 130 -12.00 7.71 -4.70
C PRO A 130 -12.35 7.59 -3.21
N VAL A 131 -12.46 8.71 -2.49
CA VAL A 131 -12.87 8.72 -1.07
C VAL A 131 -14.32 8.29 -0.93
N ASP A 132 -15.22 8.75 -1.80
CA ASP A 132 -16.61 8.29 -1.81
C ASP A 132 -16.69 6.77 -2.07
N CYS A 133 -15.83 6.22 -2.93
CA CYS A 133 -15.73 4.78 -3.19
C CYS A 133 -15.33 3.99 -1.93
N VAL A 134 -14.41 4.51 -1.13
CA VAL A 134 -14.04 3.92 0.17
C VAL A 134 -15.23 3.98 1.11
N LYS A 135 -15.85 5.15 1.29
CA LYS A 135 -16.97 5.32 2.23
C LYS A 135 -18.14 4.40 1.90
N ILE A 136 -18.56 4.34 0.63
CA ILE A 136 -19.66 3.44 0.24
C ILE A 136 -19.27 1.96 0.43
N ALA A 137 -18.00 1.62 0.18
CA ALA A 137 -17.51 0.26 0.40
C ALA A 137 -17.58 -0.13 1.87
N PHE A 138 -16.99 0.67 2.77
CA PHE A 138 -16.84 0.29 4.18
C PHE A 138 -18.11 0.52 5.01
N ASP A 139 -18.81 1.64 4.80
CA ASP A 139 -19.94 2.02 5.64
C ASP A 139 -21.27 1.40 5.23
N TYR A 140 -21.37 0.95 3.97
CA TYR A 140 -22.60 0.37 3.41
C TYR A 140 -22.38 -1.03 2.83
N PHE A 141 -21.57 -1.16 1.78
CA PHE A 141 -21.49 -2.38 0.97
C PHE A 141 -20.86 -3.57 1.72
N LEU A 142 -19.81 -3.31 2.49
CA LEU A 142 -19.06 -4.28 3.29
C LEU A 142 -19.35 -4.15 4.79
N LYS A 143 -20.43 -3.45 5.15
CA LYS A 143 -20.76 -3.18 6.54
C LYS A 143 -20.79 -4.46 7.38
N GLY A 144 -20.07 -4.44 8.49
CA GLY A 144 -19.94 -5.60 9.40
C GLY A 144 -18.99 -6.69 8.91
N ARG A 145 -18.38 -6.55 7.73
CA ARG A 145 -17.29 -7.40 7.26
C ARG A 145 -15.96 -6.74 7.60
N LYS A 146 -14.98 -7.57 7.98
CA LYS A 146 -13.61 -7.12 8.18
C LYS A 146 -12.94 -7.01 6.81
N VAL A 147 -12.44 -5.83 6.47
CA VAL A 147 -11.50 -5.64 5.35
C VAL A 147 -10.09 -5.86 5.91
N ASP A 148 -9.34 -6.76 5.30
CA ASP A 148 -8.00 -7.15 5.78
C ASP A 148 -6.88 -6.33 5.12
N LEU A 149 -7.16 -5.74 3.96
CA LEU A 149 -6.21 -4.94 3.17
C LEU A 149 -6.98 -4.00 2.25
N ALA A 150 -6.53 -2.75 2.13
CA ALA A 150 -7.03 -1.82 1.13
C ALA A 150 -5.90 -1.39 0.18
N LEU A 151 -6.18 -1.40 -1.12
CA LEU A 151 -5.24 -1.00 -2.16
C LEU A 151 -5.87 0.09 -3.02
N SER A 152 -5.10 1.14 -3.34
CA SER A 152 -5.53 2.23 -4.21
C SER A 152 -4.53 2.39 -5.37
N GLY A 153 -5.00 2.37 -6.62
CA GLY A 153 -4.17 2.51 -7.82
C GLY A 153 -4.38 1.38 -8.85
N ILE A 154 -3.37 0.97 -9.64
CA ILE A 154 -2.05 1.61 -9.79
C ILE A 154 -2.24 2.87 -10.64
N ASN A 155 -1.93 4.04 -10.08
CA ASN A 155 -2.07 5.32 -10.79
C ASN A 155 -1.09 5.47 -11.96
N HIS A 156 -1.52 6.16 -13.01
CA HIS A 156 -0.64 6.71 -14.04
C HIS A 156 0.05 8.00 -13.56
N GLY A 157 1.38 7.95 -13.40
CA GLY A 157 2.18 9.04 -12.89
C GLY A 157 2.48 8.94 -11.40
N SER A 158 3.63 9.47 -10.99
CA SER A 158 4.07 9.49 -9.60
C SER A 158 3.25 10.44 -8.74
N ASN A 159 2.97 10.02 -7.50
CA ASN A 159 2.36 10.80 -6.43
C ASN A 159 3.38 11.11 -5.32
N SER A 160 4.62 11.43 -5.69
CA SER A 160 5.72 11.77 -4.77
C SER A 160 5.67 13.22 -4.28
N ALA A 161 6.42 13.50 -3.20
CA ALA A 161 6.52 14.83 -2.61
C ALA A 161 5.13 15.41 -2.23
N ALA A 162 4.90 16.69 -2.52
CA ALA A 162 3.63 17.36 -2.24
C ALA A 162 2.43 16.79 -3.03
N ASN A 163 2.65 15.98 -4.08
CA ASN A 163 1.54 15.42 -4.88
C ASN A 163 0.66 14.47 -4.09
N ILE A 164 1.16 13.89 -3.00
CA ILE A 164 0.38 13.09 -2.06
C ILE A 164 -0.89 13.83 -1.63
N LEU A 165 -0.80 15.15 -1.41
CA LEU A 165 -1.92 15.97 -0.95
C LEU A 165 -3.01 16.15 -2.01
N TYR A 166 -2.68 16.07 -3.29
CA TYR A 166 -3.62 16.30 -4.40
C TYR A 166 -4.07 14.99 -5.06
N SER A 167 -3.42 13.88 -4.74
CA SER A 167 -3.63 12.56 -5.33
C SER A 167 -4.95 11.93 -4.86
N GLY A 168 -5.81 11.56 -5.81
CA GLY A 168 -7.01 10.78 -5.53
C GLY A 168 -6.67 9.34 -5.14
N THR A 169 -5.62 8.76 -5.74
CA THR A 169 -5.06 7.46 -5.33
C THR A 169 -4.67 7.47 -3.84
N MET A 170 -3.91 8.48 -3.39
CA MET A 170 -3.58 8.60 -1.96
C MET A 170 -4.79 8.98 -1.11
N GLY A 171 -5.75 9.76 -1.64
CA GLY A 171 -7.03 10.01 -0.97
C GLY A 171 -7.75 8.71 -0.61
N GLY A 172 -7.87 7.77 -1.56
CA GLY A 172 -8.47 6.45 -1.32
C GLY A 172 -7.69 5.59 -0.31
N ALA A 173 -6.35 5.59 -0.37
CA ALA A 173 -5.52 4.84 0.57
C ALA A 173 -5.59 5.43 1.99
N ILE A 174 -5.46 6.75 2.12
CA ILE A 174 -5.53 7.44 3.40
C ILE A 174 -6.90 7.23 4.04
N GLU A 175 -7.99 7.43 3.30
CA GLU A 175 -9.34 7.20 3.82
C GLU A 175 -9.51 5.75 4.31
N SER A 176 -9.03 4.77 3.53
CA SER A 176 -9.11 3.36 3.92
C SER A 176 -8.34 3.05 5.22
N SER A 177 -7.25 3.77 5.49
CA SER A 177 -6.45 3.57 6.71
C SER A 177 -7.21 3.90 8.00
N PHE A 178 -8.23 4.76 7.93
CA PHE A 178 -9.11 5.08 9.06
C PHE A 178 -10.02 3.94 9.47
N TYR A 179 -10.26 2.98 8.57
CA TYR A 179 -11.12 1.82 8.84
C TYR A 179 -10.39 0.63 9.49
N GLY A 180 -9.17 0.86 10.03
CA GLY A 180 -8.45 -0.13 10.83
C GLY A 180 -7.88 -1.30 10.01
N CYS A 181 -7.55 -1.05 8.75
CA CYS A 181 -6.82 -2.00 7.89
C CYS A 181 -5.55 -1.34 7.31
N PRO A 182 -4.50 -2.12 6.99
CA PRO A 182 -3.38 -1.61 6.22
C PRO A 182 -3.84 -1.13 4.85
N ALA A 183 -3.46 0.09 4.48
CA ALA A 183 -3.78 0.71 3.21
C ALA A 183 -2.52 1.06 2.42
N ILE A 184 -2.53 0.83 1.10
CA ILE A 184 -1.37 1.06 0.24
C ILE A 184 -1.84 1.77 -1.04
N GLY A 185 -1.36 3.01 -1.24
CA GLY A 185 -1.46 3.73 -2.50
C GLY A 185 -0.30 3.35 -3.42
N LEU A 186 -0.60 2.97 -4.65
CA LEU A 186 0.36 2.44 -5.63
C LEU A 186 0.31 3.30 -6.89
N SER A 187 1.47 3.69 -7.38
CA SER A 187 1.60 4.57 -8.55
C SER A 187 2.79 4.13 -9.41
N LEU A 188 2.63 4.23 -10.73
CA LEU A 188 3.72 3.99 -11.69
C LEU A 188 4.18 5.34 -12.23
N ASP A 189 5.48 5.61 -12.21
CA ASP A 189 6.10 6.84 -12.70
C ASP A 189 6.16 6.91 -14.23
N ASP A 190 5.02 6.65 -14.87
CA ASP A 190 4.79 6.71 -16.30
C ASP A 190 3.41 7.28 -16.62
N HIS A 191 3.39 8.43 -17.28
CA HIS A 191 2.17 9.12 -17.71
C HIS A 191 1.64 8.62 -19.07
N SER A 192 2.34 7.67 -19.72
CA SER A 192 1.93 7.12 -21.01
C SER A 192 0.62 6.32 -20.89
N LEU A 193 -0.27 6.48 -21.88
CA LEU A 193 -1.43 5.59 -22.05
C LEU A 193 -1.00 4.14 -22.36
N GLU A 194 0.20 3.97 -22.89
CA GLU A 194 0.83 2.69 -23.19
C GLU A 194 1.79 2.19 -22.10
N ALA A 195 1.69 2.76 -20.89
CA ALA A 195 2.53 2.36 -19.76
C ALA A 195 2.52 0.84 -19.54
N ASP A 196 3.70 0.29 -19.29
CA ASP A 196 3.91 -1.11 -18.95
C ASP A 196 3.85 -1.30 -17.43
N PHE A 197 2.81 -1.99 -16.96
CA PHE A 197 2.57 -2.24 -15.54
C PHE A 197 3.30 -3.47 -15.00
N GLU A 198 4.11 -4.17 -15.80
CA GLU A 198 4.72 -5.43 -15.36
C GLU A 198 5.62 -5.24 -14.13
N ALA A 199 6.48 -4.22 -14.14
CA ALA A 199 7.29 -3.86 -12.97
C ALA A 199 6.41 -3.48 -11.78
N ALA A 200 5.37 -2.66 -12.01
CA ALA A 200 4.44 -2.25 -10.97
C ALA A 200 3.75 -3.46 -10.32
N LYS A 201 3.28 -4.44 -11.09
CA LYS A 201 2.66 -5.67 -10.55
C LYS A 201 3.62 -6.46 -9.67
N ILE A 202 4.84 -6.71 -10.15
CA ILE A 202 5.85 -7.49 -9.42
C ILE A 202 6.21 -6.84 -8.09
N TYR A 203 6.51 -5.53 -8.10
CA TYR A 203 6.92 -4.83 -6.89
C TYR A 203 5.74 -4.56 -5.95
N SER A 204 4.54 -4.29 -6.47
CA SER A 204 3.31 -4.20 -5.67
C SER A 204 3.05 -5.51 -4.94
N GLU A 205 3.12 -6.66 -5.62
CA GLU A 205 2.92 -7.96 -4.99
C GLU A 205 3.92 -8.20 -3.85
N ARG A 206 5.20 -7.88 -4.06
CA ARG A 206 6.23 -8.03 -3.02
C ARG A 206 5.93 -7.19 -1.78
N ILE A 207 5.53 -5.94 -1.98
CA ILE A 207 5.22 -5.01 -0.88
C ILE A 207 3.94 -5.45 -0.16
N VAL A 208 2.87 -5.73 -0.90
CA VAL A 208 1.60 -6.20 -0.35
C VAL A 208 1.82 -7.48 0.47
N ARG A 209 2.57 -8.44 -0.06
CA ARG A 209 2.90 -9.68 0.65
C ARG A 209 3.61 -9.40 1.97
N ALA A 210 4.64 -8.56 1.95
CA ALA A 210 5.38 -8.20 3.15
C ALA A 210 4.48 -7.52 4.21
N VAL A 211 3.60 -6.60 3.81
CA VAL A 211 2.67 -5.92 4.72
C VAL A 211 1.64 -6.89 5.29
N VAL A 212 1.05 -7.74 4.45
CA VAL A 212 0.04 -8.72 4.86
C VAL A 212 0.63 -9.79 5.80
N GLU A 213 1.87 -10.20 5.58
CA GLU A 213 2.58 -11.16 6.44
C GLU A 213 3.03 -10.52 7.77
N ALA A 214 3.47 -9.27 7.75
CA ALA A 214 3.88 -8.54 8.94
C ALA A 214 2.69 -8.11 9.82
N ASN A 215 1.53 -7.85 9.20
CA ASN A 215 0.30 -7.38 9.87
C ASN A 215 0.57 -6.21 10.83
N PRO A 216 1.02 -5.05 10.32
CA PRO A 216 1.43 -3.92 11.14
C PRO A 216 0.26 -3.35 11.96
N PRO A 217 0.55 -2.67 13.09
CA PRO A 217 -0.47 -1.96 13.86
C PRO A 217 -1.10 -0.86 13.00
N THR A 218 -2.42 -0.71 13.09
CA THR A 218 -3.19 0.30 12.36
C THR A 218 -3.49 1.52 13.26
N PRO A 219 -3.63 2.73 12.69
CA PRO A 219 -3.66 3.06 11.26
C PRO A 219 -2.31 2.85 10.58
N PHE A 220 -2.33 2.34 9.34
CA PHE A 220 -1.13 2.07 8.55
C PHE A 220 -1.40 2.43 7.09
N CYS A 221 -0.66 3.39 6.55
CA CYS A 221 -0.79 3.84 5.17
C CYS A 221 0.59 3.95 4.52
N LEU A 222 0.74 3.45 3.30
CA LEU A 222 1.94 3.61 2.49
C LEU A 222 1.62 4.34 1.18
N ASN A 223 2.47 5.29 0.79
CA ASN A 223 2.58 5.79 -0.57
C ASN A 223 3.73 5.05 -1.28
N VAL A 224 3.43 4.37 -2.38
CA VAL A 224 4.39 3.56 -3.13
C VAL A 224 4.44 4.04 -4.57
N ASN A 225 5.63 4.42 -5.02
CA ASN A 225 5.87 4.84 -6.40
C ASN A 225 6.90 3.91 -7.04
N ILE A 226 6.53 3.31 -8.17
CA ILE A 226 7.35 2.40 -8.96
C ILE A 226 7.95 3.17 -10.14
N PRO A 227 9.28 3.17 -10.35
CA PRO A 227 9.88 3.85 -11.50
C PRO A 227 9.50 3.15 -12.81
N LYS A 228 9.35 3.92 -13.89
CA LYS A 228 9.09 3.36 -15.22
C LYS A 228 10.23 2.47 -15.71
N GLY A 229 9.86 1.50 -16.54
CA GLY A 229 10.80 0.61 -17.22
C GLY A 229 10.54 -0.86 -16.89
N ARG A 230 11.40 -1.71 -17.46
CA ARG A 230 11.27 -3.16 -17.29
C ARG A 230 11.61 -3.58 -15.85
N PRO A 231 11.04 -4.69 -15.33
CA PRO A 231 11.32 -5.18 -13.98
C PRO A 231 12.81 -5.31 -13.64
N GLU A 232 13.64 -5.69 -14.63
CA GLU A 232 15.09 -5.88 -14.47
C GLU A 232 15.86 -4.58 -14.30
N ALA A 233 15.30 -3.45 -14.73
CA ALA A 233 15.92 -2.13 -14.59
C ALA A 233 15.70 -1.54 -13.18
N VAL A 234 14.72 -2.05 -12.44
CA VAL A 234 14.41 -1.58 -11.09
C VAL A 234 15.43 -2.15 -10.10
N LYS A 235 16.17 -1.27 -9.43
CA LYS A 235 17.32 -1.63 -8.57
C LYS A 235 16.92 -2.20 -7.20
N GLY A 236 15.66 -2.06 -6.81
CA GLY A 236 15.12 -2.57 -5.55
C GLY A 236 14.08 -1.63 -4.93
N ILE A 237 13.76 -1.90 -3.66
CA ILE A 237 12.81 -1.11 -2.85
C ILE A 237 13.59 -0.27 -1.85
N ARG A 238 13.20 0.99 -1.68
CA ARG A 238 13.74 1.91 -0.67
C ARG A 238 12.59 2.46 0.17
N VAL A 239 12.76 2.38 1.49
CA VAL A 239 11.93 3.16 2.41
C VAL A 239 12.47 4.57 2.41
N CYS A 240 11.59 5.54 2.19
CA CYS A 240 11.92 6.94 1.99
C CYS A 240 11.08 7.81 2.92
N ARG A 241 11.52 9.06 3.13
CA ARG A 241 10.63 10.13 3.58
C ARG A 241 10.11 10.92 2.37
N GLN A 242 9.01 11.62 2.56
CA GLN A 242 8.47 12.56 1.58
C GLN A 242 9.49 13.69 1.32
N ASN A 243 9.76 13.98 0.04
CA ASN A 243 10.58 15.13 -0.37
C ASN A 243 9.86 16.46 -0.04
N LYS A 244 10.62 17.45 0.44
CA LYS A 244 10.19 18.85 0.61
C LYS A 244 10.20 19.58 -0.73
N GLY A 245 9.42 19.09 -1.68
CA GLY A 245 9.24 19.71 -2.99
C GLY A 245 7.84 20.28 -3.13
N TYR A 246 7.70 21.27 -4.00
CA TYR A 246 6.43 21.90 -4.31
C TYR A 246 6.33 22.17 -5.81
N TRP A 247 5.11 22.23 -6.34
CA TRP A 247 4.91 22.72 -7.70
C TRP A 247 4.86 24.23 -7.68
N ARG A 248 5.64 24.85 -8.57
CA ARG A 248 5.48 26.27 -8.86
C ARG A 248 4.50 26.38 -10.02
N GLU A 249 3.27 26.79 -9.72
CA GLU A 249 2.22 26.86 -10.72
C GLU A 249 2.36 28.09 -11.63
N GLU A 250 1.95 27.91 -12.89
CA GLU A 250 1.82 28.97 -13.89
C GLU A 250 0.48 28.82 -14.62
N PHE A 251 -0.24 29.93 -14.79
CA PHE A 251 -1.50 29.94 -15.55
C PHE A 251 -1.28 30.40 -16.99
N PHE A 252 -1.57 29.52 -17.93
CA PHE A 252 -1.51 29.84 -19.35
C PHE A 252 -2.88 30.36 -19.83
N ARG A 253 -2.96 31.66 -20.11
CA ARG A 253 -4.18 32.33 -20.60
C ARG A 253 -4.41 32.06 -22.09
N ARG A 254 -5.66 31.74 -22.44
CA ARG A 254 -6.15 31.62 -23.82
C ARG A 254 -7.54 32.26 -23.94
N HIS A 255 -8.03 32.37 -25.18
CA HIS A 255 -9.39 32.81 -25.47
C HIS A 255 -10.12 31.72 -26.24
N ASP A 256 -11.39 31.49 -25.91
CA ASP A 256 -12.27 30.62 -26.68
C ASP A 256 -12.70 31.32 -28.01
N PRO A 257 -13.35 30.61 -28.94
CA PRO A 257 -13.82 31.22 -30.20
C PRO A 257 -14.81 32.39 -30.04
N ARG A 258 -15.36 32.59 -28.84
CA ARG A 258 -16.27 33.70 -28.49
C ARG A 258 -15.55 34.84 -27.76
N GLY A 259 -14.21 34.78 -27.65
CA GLY A 259 -13.39 35.78 -26.97
C GLY A 259 -13.40 35.68 -25.45
N ARG A 260 -13.98 34.63 -24.85
CA ARG A 260 -13.94 34.44 -23.40
C ARG A 260 -12.59 33.88 -22.98
N GLU A 261 -12.04 34.42 -21.92
CA GLU A 261 -10.80 33.90 -21.35
C GLU A 261 -11.00 32.53 -20.72
N TYR A 262 -10.00 31.67 -20.88
CA TYR A 262 -9.82 30.48 -20.06
C TYR A 262 -8.34 30.29 -19.77
N PHE A 263 -8.05 29.58 -18.68
CA PHE A 263 -6.70 29.42 -18.16
C PHE A 263 -6.41 27.93 -17.97
N TRP A 264 -5.22 27.51 -18.41
CA TRP A 264 -4.69 26.20 -18.08
C TRP A 264 -3.73 26.33 -16.92
N LEU A 265 -3.94 25.55 -15.87
CA LEU A 265 -2.97 25.40 -14.80
C LEU A 265 -1.83 24.50 -15.29
N THR A 266 -0.61 25.00 -15.20
CA THR A 266 0.63 24.28 -15.50
C THR A 266 1.60 24.48 -14.34
N GLY A 267 2.75 23.82 -14.35
CA GLY A 267 3.78 24.13 -13.38
C GLY A 267 5.03 23.30 -13.61
N ALA A 268 6.05 23.59 -12.80
CA ALA A 268 7.25 22.76 -12.70
C ALA A 268 7.46 22.35 -11.23
N PHE A 269 7.86 21.09 -11.03
CA PHE A 269 8.25 20.62 -9.72
C PHE A 269 9.57 21.27 -9.29
N VAL A 270 9.60 21.81 -8.08
CA VAL A 270 10.78 22.41 -7.45
C VAL A 270 11.13 21.56 -6.24
N ASN A 271 12.26 20.86 -6.33
CA ASN A 271 12.85 20.14 -5.21
C ASN A 271 13.63 21.11 -4.31
N SER A 272 13.19 21.31 -3.06
CA SER A 272 13.88 22.23 -2.12
C SER A 272 15.08 21.59 -1.43
N GLU A 273 15.37 20.32 -1.69
CA GLU A 273 16.43 19.55 -1.05
C GLU A 273 17.12 18.59 -2.04
N PRO A 274 17.73 19.13 -3.13
CA PRO A 274 18.27 18.34 -4.24
C PRO A 274 19.40 17.37 -3.85
N GLU A 275 20.12 17.66 -2.76
CA GLU A 275 21.24 16.84 -2.28
C GLU A 275 20.79 15.65 -1.40
N SER A 276 19.52 15.59 -1.00
CA SER A 276 19.01 14.54 -0.12
C SER A 276 18.88 13.20 -0.83
N THR A 277 19.39 12.14 -0.20
CA THR A 277 19.42 10.78 -0.77
C THR A 277 18.44 9.81 -0.13
N ASP A 278 17.61 10.29 0.80
CA ASP A 278 16.63 9.51 1.58
C ASP A 278 15.17 9.85 1.20
N THR A 279 14.98 10.55 0.09
CA THR A 279 13.66 11.01 -0.38
C THR A 279 13.05 10.10 -1.44
N ASP A 280 11.73 10.17 -1.57
CA ASP A 280 10.97 9.50 -2.63
C ASP A 280 11.41 9.92 -4.03
N GLU A 281 11.58 11.23 -4.27
CA GLU A 281 12.11 11.78 -5.53
C GLU A 281 13.49 11.23 -5.87
N TRP A 282 14.41 11.19 -4.89
CA TRP A 282 15.74 10.64 -5.12
C TRP A 282 15.69 9.15 -5.46
N ALA A 283 14.87 8.37 -4.75
CA ALA A 283 14.73 6.95 -4.99
C ALA A 283 14.24 6.66 -6.42
N LEU A 284 13.18 7.37 -6.86
CA LEU A 284 12.63 7.24 -8.20
C LEU A 284 13.64 7.64 -9.27
N ALA A 285 14.28 8.80 -9.14
CA ALA A 285 15.32 9.27 -10.06
C ALA A 285 16.51 8.31 -10.17
N ASN A 286 16.78 7.51 -9.13
CA ASN A 286 17.85 6.52 -9.10
C ASN A 286 17.41 5.09 -9.45
N GLY A 287 16.16 4.89 -9.88
CA GLY A 287 15.63 3.60 -10.33
C GLY A 287 15.26 2.64 -9.20
N TYR A 288 14.93 3.17 -8.03
CA TYR A 288 14.37 2.42 -6.90
C TYR A 288 12.86 2.64 -6.78
N VAL A 289 12.13 1.63 -6.34
CA VAL A 289 10.76 1.80 -5.84
C VAL A 289 10.82 2.61 -4.55
N SER A 290 10.09 3.72 -4.50
CA SER A 290 9.92 4.52 -3.30
C SER A 290 8.76 3.98 -2.46
N VAL A 291 8.98 3.83 -1.16
CA VAL A 291 7.96 3.46 -0.17
C VAL A 291 8.01 4.46 0.98
N VAL A 292 6.98 5.29 1.09
CA VAL A 292 6.86 6.31 2.15
C VAL A 292 5.73 5.91 3.10
N PRO A 293 5.98 5.71 4.40
CA PRO A 293 4.91 5.60 5.38
C PRO A 293 4.24 6.98 5.57
N VAL A 294 2.91 7.00 5.48
CA VAL A 294 2.11 8.24 5.52
C VAL A 294 1.25 8.25 6.78
N GLN A 295 1.17 9.42 7.40
CA GLN A 295 0.29 9.71 8.53
C GLN A 295 -0.63 10.89 8.18
N THR A 296 -1.74 11.01 8.89
CA THR A 296 -2.79 12.01 8.62
C THR A 296 -2.84 13.12 9.65
N ASP A 297 -2.11 12.97 10.76
CA ASP A 297 -1.94 14.05 11.71
C ASP A 297 -1.00 15.09 11.11
N MET A 298 -1.58 16.23 10.71
CA MET A 298 -0.88 17.35 10.10
C MET A 298 -0.42 18.39 11.14
N THR A 299 -0.52 18.08 12.43
CA THR A 299 0.00 18.95 13.48
C THR A 299 1.51 19.11 13.33
N ASP A 300 1.98 20.35 13.15
CA ASP A 300 3.41 20.64 13.26
C ASP A 300 3.81 20.69 14.74
N TYR A 301 4.08 19.52 15.31
CA TYR A 301 4.48 19.35 16.70
C TYR A 301 5.72 20.18 17.07
N ALA A 302 6.61 20.49 16.13
CA ALA A 302 7.77 21.33 16.39
C ALA A 302 7.39 22.80 16.62
N GLN A 303 6.23 23.24 16.12
CA GLN A 303 5.72 24.61 16.29
C GLN A 303 4.84 24.78 17.52
N MET A 304 4.42 23.71 18.20
CA MET A 304 3.54 23.82 19.37
C MET A 304 4.16 24.65 20.50
N ALA A 305 5.36 24.28 20.98
CA ALA A 305 6.02 25.02 22.06
C ALA A 305 6.40 26.48 21.67
N PRO A 306 6.88 26.77 20.43
CA PRO A 306 6.97 28.14 19.94
C PRO A 306 5.63 28.89 19.97
N LEU A 307 4.55 28.28 19.51
CA LEU A 307 3.22 28.90 19.45
C LEU A 307 2.65 29.20 20.84
N GLU A 308 2.80 28.28 21.80
CA GLU A 308 2.43 28.50 23.21
C GLU A 308 3.13 29.76 23.74
N ARG A 309 4.46 29.87 23.57
CA ARG A 309 5.20 31.06 24.01
C ARG A 309 4.76 32.36 23.35
N ILE A 310 4.23 32.31 22.13
CA ILE A 310 3.69 33.49 21.42
C ILE A 310 2.33 33.89 22.00
N LEU A 311 1.51 32.92 22.38
CA LEU A 311 0.12 33.14 22.82
C LEU A 311 -0.03 33.39 24.34
N GLY A 312 0.95 32.98 25.15
CA GLY A 312 0.98 33.20 26.61
C GLY A 312 0.84 31.91 27.41
#